data_AF-A0A958GQS1-F1
#
_entry.id   AF-A0A958GQS1-F1
#
_cell.length_a   1.000
_cell.length_b   1.000
_cell.length_c   1.000
_cell.angle_alpha   90.00
_cell.angle_beta   90.00
_cell.angle_gamma   90.00
#
_symmetry.space_group_name_H-M   'P 1'
#
loop_
_entity.id
_entity.type
_entity.pdbx_description
1 polymer ?
#
loop_
_entity_poly.entity_id
_entity_poly.type
_entity_poly.pdbx_seq_one_letter_code
_entity_poly.pdbx_strand_id
1 'polypeptide(L)' 'INEADGTFKAAEELRAIYENDAGLRPTDAVIAYCRIGERSSHSWFVLKYLLGYSNVRNYDGSWTEWGNAVGLPIEK' A
#
# COMPACT_ATOMS: atom_id res chain seq x y z
N ILE A 1 -3.87 -5.04 -10.50
CA ILE A 1 -3.63 -6.28 -11.27
C ILE A 1 -4.34 -6.17 -12.61
N ASN A 2 -3.97 -7.00 -13.58
CA ASN A 2 -4.76 -7.21 -14.80
C ASN A 2 -5.91 -8.16 -14.47
N GLU A 3 -7.15 -7.77 -14.79
CA GLU A 3 -8.34 -8.56 -14.41
C GLU A 3 -8.43 -9.89 -15.16
N ALA A 4 -7.88 -9.96 -16.37
CA ALA A 4 -7.96 -11.15 -17.21
C ALA A 4 -7.11 -12.33 -16.70
N ASP A 5 -5.94 -12.06 -16.10
CA ASP A 5 -4.95 -13.09 -15.78
C ASP A 5 -4.31 -12.95 -14.37
N GLY A 6 -4.68 -11.92 -13.62
CA GLY A 6 -4.17 -11.68 -12.27
C GLY A 6 -2.72 -11.19 -12.21
N THR A 7 -2.07 -10.94 -13.34
CA THR A 7 -0.69 -10.43 -13.37
C THR A 7 -0.61 -8.99 -12.83
N PHE A 8 0.59 -8.57 -12.42
CA PHE A 8 0.83 -7.17 -12.13
C PHE A 8 0.65 -6.33 -13.40
N LYS A 9 0.12 -5.11 -13.22
CA LYS A 9 0.06 -4.12 -14.29
C LYS A 9 1.48 -3.69 -14.69
N ALA A 10 1.62 -3.08 -15.87
CA ALA A 10 2.90 -2.50 -16.26
C ALA A 10 3.35 -1.42 -15.27
N ALA A 11 4.66 -1.22 -15.14
CA ALA A 11 5.22 -0.24 -14.19
C ALA A 11 4.63 1.16 -14.39
N GLU A 12 4.40 1.58 -15.64
CA GLU A 12 3.80 2.87 -15.98
C GLU A 12 2.37 3.02 -15.43
N GLU A 13 1.52 2.00 -15.61
CA GLU A 13 0.16 2.01 -15.06
C GLU A 13 0.17 2.02 -13.53
N LEU A 14 1.12 1.33 -12.91
CA LEU A 14 1.29 1.34 -11.47
C LEU A 14 1.73 2.72 -10.97
N ARG A 15 2.64 3.40 -11.67
CA ARG A 15 3.01 4.79 -11.34
C ARG A 15 1.84 5.74 -11.49
N ALA A 16 1.01 5.59 -12.52
CA ALA A 16 -0.20 6.40 -12.64
C ALA A 16 -1.10 6.28 -11.40
N ILE A 17 -1.34 5.05 -10.92
CA ILE A 17 -2.17 4.80 -9.74
C ILE A 17 -1.55 5.39 -8.46
N TYR A 18 -0.27 5.14 -8.20
CA TYR A 18 0.34 5.51 -6.92
C TYR A 18 0.88 6.94 -6.89
N GLU A 19 1.47 7.42 -7.98
CA GLU A 19 2.12 8.73 -8.04
C GLU A 19 1.18 9.82 -8.54
N ASN A 20 0.42 9.58 -9.60
CA ASN A 20 -0.45 10.60 -10.18
C ASN A 20 -1.78 10.70 -9.42
N ASP A 21 -2.47 9.57 -9.20
CA ASP A 21 -3.80 9.59 -8.59
C ASP A 21 -3.71 9.73 -7.06
N ALA A 22 -2.78 9.02 -6.42
CA ALA A 22 -2.60 9.03 -4.96
C ALA A 22 -1.53 10.02 -4.46
N GLY A 23 -0.78 10.68 -5.35
CA GLY A 23 0.18 11.73 -4.99
C GLY A 23 1.43 11.25 -4.25
N LEU A 24 1.74 9.95 -4.27
CA LEU A 24 2.93 9.41 -3.61
C LEU A 24 4.20 9.76 -4.40
N ARG A 25 5.31 9.92 -3.67
CA ARG A 25 6.64 10.07 -4.25
C ARG A 25 7.52 8.92 -3.81
N PRO A 26 8.48 8.46 -4.64
CA PRO A 26 9.41 7.38 -4.27
C PRO A 26 10.21 7.61 -2.99
N THR A 27 10.36 8.87 -2.57
CA THR A 27 11.08 9.29 -1.35
C THR A 27 10.22 9.30 -0.09
N ASP A 28 8.89 9.17 -0.22
CA ASP A 28 7.99 9.26 0.92
C ASP A 28 8.14 8.05 1.87
N ALA A 29 7.88 8.28 3.15
CA ALA A 29 7.74 7.23 4.13
C ALA A 29 6.31 6.67 4.04
N VAL A 30 6.15 5.50 3.43
CA VAL A 30 4.82 4.91 3.16
C VAL A 30 4.56 3.72 4.10
N ILE A 31 3.37 3.72 4.72
CA ILE A 31 2.87 2.60 5.52
C ILE A 31 1.61 2.05 4.83
N ALA A 32 1.70 0.82 4.32
CA ALA A 32 0.54 0.12 3.76
C ALA A 32 -0.18 -0.65 4.87
N TYR A 33 -1.50 -0.57 4.91
CA TYR A 33 -2.35 -1.33 5.84
C TYR A 33 -3.67 -1.74 5.17
N CYS A 34 -4.32 -2.76 5.70
CA CYS A 34 -5.67 -3.15 5.29
C CYS A 34 -6.50 -3.57 6.50
N ARG A 35 -7.07 -4.78 6.52
CA ARG A 35 -7.74 -5.35 7.69
C ARG A 35 -6.76 -6.17 8.56
N ILE A 36 -5.98 -7.04 7.94
CA ILE A 36 -5.08 -8.02 8.59
C ILE A 36 -3.76 -8.21 7.82
N GLY A 37 -3.26 -7.17 7.15
CA GLY A 37 -1.98 -7.24 6.43
C GLY A 37 -1.96 -7.96 5.07
N GLU A 38 -2.97 -8.78 4.74
CA GLU A 38 -2.95 -9.65 3.55
C GLU A 38 -2.90 -8.83 2.24
N ARG A 39 -3.82 -7.87 2.05
CA ARG A 39 -3.93 -7.04 0.85
C ARG A 39 -2.88 -5.93 0.82
N SER A 40 -2.48 -5.44 2.00
CA SER A 40 -1.45 -4.42 2.08
C SER A 40 -0.06 -4.97 1.78
N SER A 41 0.19 -6.26 2.03
CA SER A 41 1.42 -6.92 1.58
C SER A 41 1.61 -6.86 0.06
N HIS A 42 0.51 -6.98 -0.71
CA HIS A 42 0.53 -6.84 -2.17
C HIS A 42 0.93 -5.42 -2.60
N SER A 43 0.28 -4.39 -2.05
CA SER A 43 0.64 -2.99 -2.35
C SER A 43 2.06 -2.63 -1.89
N TRP A 44 2.48 -3.14 -0.73
CA TRP A 44 3.85 -2.99 -0.23
C TRP A 44 4.87 -3.59 -1.20
N PHE A 45 4.61 -4.79 -1.71
CA PHE A 45 5.48 -5.44 -2.68
C PHE A 45 5.61 -4.62 -3.97
N VAL A 46 4.48 -4.13 -4.49
CA VAL A 46 4.46 -3.28 -5.69
C VAL A 46 5.32 -2.03 -5.50
N LEU A 47 5.04 -1.26 -4.45
CA LEU A 47 5.76 -0.01 -4.19
C LEU A 47 7.26 -0.27 -4.00
N LYS A 48 7.61 -1.27 -3.19
CA LYS A 48 9.00 -1.54 -2.81
C LYS A 48 9.83 -2.16 -3.94
N TYR A 49 9.31 -3.19 -4.60
CA TYR A 49 10.10 -4.00 -5.53
C TYR A 49 9.83 -3.67 -7.00
N LEU A 50 8.60 -3.33 -7.36
CA LEU A 50 8.26 -3.03 -8.76
C LEU A 50 8.50 -1.55 -9.10
N LEU A 51 8.25 -0.65 -8.16
CA LEU A 51 8.39 0.80 -8.37
C LEU A 51 9.63 1.41 -7.74
N GLY A 52 10.33 0.68 -6.87
CA GLY A 52 11.63 1.05 -6.30
C GLY A 52 11.56 2.05 -5.14
N TYR A 53 10.45 2.12 -4.42
CA TYR A 53 10.33 2.99 -3.25
C TYR A 53 11.27 2.50 -2.13
N SER A 54 12.08 3.42 -1.59
CA SER A 54 13.11 3.06 -0.60
C SER A 54 12.57 2.89 0.81
N ASN A 55 11.44 3.53 1.15
CA ASN A 55 10.92 3.60 2.52
C ASN A 55 9.45 3.19 2.63
N VAL A 56 9.17 1.92 2.36
CA VAL A 56 7.82 1.34 2.48
C VAL A 56 7.79 0.23 3.53
N ARG A 57 6.82 0.30 4.45
CA ARG A 57 6.55 -0.71 5.47
C ARG A 57 5.12 -1.24 5.33
N ASN A 58 4.93 -2.53 5.62
CA ASN A 58 3.60 -3.12 5.78
C ASN A 58 3.26 -3.15 7.28
N TYR A 59 2.11 -2.61 7.65
CA TYR A 59 1.58 -2.70 9.02
C TYR A 59 0.62 -3.89 9.10
N ASP A 60 1.11 -4.99 9.66
CA ASP A 60 0.43 -6.28 9.70
C ASP A 60 -0.79 -6.29 10.65
N GLY A 61 -0.69 -5.63 11.80
CA GLY A 61 -1.83 -5.44 12.72
C GLY A 61 -3.02 -4.73 12.07
N SER A 62 -2.73 -3.80 11.15
CA SER A 62 -3.72 -3.19 10.25
C SER A 62 -4.95 -2.64 11.01
N TRP A 63 -6.11 -2.54 10.36
CA TRP A 63 -7.31 -2.01 11.00
C TRP A 63 -7.86 -2.90 12.12
N THR A 64 -7.65 -4.22 12.06
CA THR A 64 -8.06 -5.09 13.16
C THR A 64 -7.34 -4.75 14.46
N GLU A 65 -6.07 -4.33 14.42
CA GLU A 65 -5.39 -3.80 15.60
C GLU A 65 -5.81 -2.36 15.90
N TRP A 66 -5.65 -1.44 14.94
CA TRP A 66 -5.86 -0.01 15.17
C TRP A 66 -7.29 0.33 15.61
N GLY A 67 -8.29 -0.27 14.95
CA GLY A 67 -9.70 -0.02 15.23
C GLY A 67 -10.19 -0.64 16.55
N ASN A 68 -9.43 -1.54 17.16
CA ASN A 68 -9.73 -2.13 18.47
C ASN A 68 -8.87 -1.56 19.60
N ALA A 69 -7.87 -0.73 19.30
CA ALA A 69 -7.01 -0.12 20.30
C ALA A 69 -7.71 1.07 20.98
N VAL A 70 -7.60 1.14 22.31
CA VAL A 70 -8.20 2.20 23.11
C VAL A 70 -7.40 3.49 22.94
N GLY A 71 -8.09 4.58 22.63
CA GLY A 71 -7.51 5.92 22.62
C GLY A 71 -6.70 6.30 21.38
N LEU A 72 -6.72 5.47 20.32
CA LEU A 72 -6.10 5.85 19.04
C LEU A 72 -7.02 6.79 18.24
N PRO A 73 -6.45 7.78 17.52
CA PRO A 73 -7.24 8.68 16.69
C PRO A 73 -7.82 7.95 15.48
N ILE A 74 -9.05 8.32 15.11
CA ILE A 74 -9.80 7.80 13.95
C ILE A 74 -10.46 8.99 13.23
N GLU A 75 -10.24 9.09 11.93
CA GLU A 75 -10.97 9.99 11.02
C GLU A 75 -12.16 9.23 10.39
N LYS A 76 -13.27 9.93 10.11
CA LYS A 76 -14.52 9.35 9.59
C LYS A 76 -14.92 9.93 8.25
#